data_AF-A0AAV5IN79-F1
#
_entry.id   AF-A0AAV5IN79-F1
#
_cell.length_a   1.000
_cell.length_b   1.000
_cell.length_c   1.000
_cell.angle_alpha   90.00
_cell.angle_beta   90.00
_cell.angle_gamma   90.00
#
_symmetry.space_group_name_H-M   'P 1'
#
loop_
_entity.id
_entity.type
_entity.pdbx_description
1 polymer ?
#
loop_
_entity_poly.entity_id
_entity_poly.type
_entity_poly.pdbx_seq_one_letter_code
_entity_poly.pdbx_strand_id
1 'polypeptide(L)'
;MSSALIHASSPILASRTHSSKPNTSTARSSMASARARIAVVGDVHGFWNLEEDTKALRSLQPDLVLFTGDFGEEDVELVQSVADLSFSKAVILGNHDAWHTQQFSGKKKDGVQLQLEW
;
A
#
# COMPACT_ATOMS: atom_id res chain seq x y z
N MET A 1 33.31 56.55 -25.38
CA MET A 1 33.48 57.54 -24.29
C MET A 1 33.20 56.82 -22.98
N SER A 2 34.13 56.95 -22.01
CA SER A 2 34.12 56.43 -20.62
C SER A 2 34.04 54.91 -20.43
N SER A 3 35.04 54.16 -19.94
CA SER A 3 36.02 54.33 -18.82
C SER A 3 35.46 54.10 -17.41
N ALA A 4 36.34 53.53 -16.58
CA ALA A 4 36.34 53.32 -15.13
C ALA A 4 35.56 52.09 -14.62
N LEU A 5 36.24 51.04 -14.13
CA LEU A 5 37.08 50.86 -12.92
C LEU A 5 36.26 50.38 -11.70
N ILE A 6 36.55 49.13 -11.34
CA ILE A 6 36.79 48.55 -10.00
C ILE A 6 35.91 49.03 -8.85
N HIS A 7 35.18 48.09 -8.23
CA HIS A 7 34.85 48.18 -6.81
C HIS A 7 34.92 46.78 -6.18
N ALA A 8 36.09 46.47 -5.59
CA ALA A 8 36.23 45.35 -4.67
C ALA A 8 36.17 45.92 -3.25
N SER A 9 35.05 45.66 -2.57
CA SER A 9 34.95 45.88 -1.12
C SER A 9 34.87 44.51 -0.45
N SER A 10 35.96 44.06 0.14
CA SER A 10 35.88 43.09 1.22
C SER A 10 35.63 43.84 2.52
N PRO A 11 34.66 43.39 3.33
CA PRO A 11 34.90 43.46 4.76
C PRO A 11 34.61 42.14 5.47
N ILE A 12 35.65 41.70 6.19
CA ILE A 12 35.62 41.30 7.60
C ILE A 12 34.77 40.05 7.94
N LEU A 13 35.50 38.94 8.06
CA LEU A 13 35.09 37.73 8.76
C LEU A 13 34.87 38.04 10.25
N ALA A 14 33.62 38.26 10.67
CA ALA A 14 33.25 38.29 12.08
C ALA A 14 32.96 36.86 12.56
N SER A 15 33.92 36.26 13.27
CA SER A 15 33.77 35.00 13.98
C SER A 15 32.74 35.14 15.10
N ARG A 16 31.50 34.69 14.86
CA ARG A 16 30.49 34.49 15.91
C ARG A 16 30.68 33.09 16.51
N THR A 17 31.28 33.01 17.69
CA THR A 17 31.23 31.83 18.54
C THR A 17 29.85 31.73 19.18
N HIS A 18 28.92 31.02 18.54
CA HIS A 18 27.68 30.60 19.18
C HIS A 18 27.89 29.25 19.85
N SER A 19 28.11 29.29 21.17
CA SER A 19 28.02 28.13 22.04
C SER A 19 26.54 27.75 22.20
N SER A 20 26.01 26.93 21.30
CA SER A 20 24.76 26.20 21.55
C SER A 20 25.10 24.85 22.18
N LYS A 21 24.80 24.72 23.47
CA LYS A 21 24.79 23.42 24.16
C LYS A 21 23.77 22.52 23.45
N PRO A 22 24.11 21.28 23.04
CA PRO A 22 23.09 20.37 22.55
C PRO A 22 22.22 19.96 23.74
N ASN A 23 20.96 20.37 23.74
CA ASN A 23 19.95 19.79 24.61
C ASN A 23 19.72 18.35 24.15
N THR A 24 20.46 17.41 24.74
CA THR A 24 20.16 15.97 24.66
C THR A 24 18.98 15.65 25.56
N SER A 25 17.79 16.12 25.18
CA SER A 25 16.55 15.53 25.63
C SER A 25 16.09 14.55 24.55
N THR A 26 16.82 13.43 24.43
CA THR A 26 16.34 12.26 23.71
C THR A 26 15.22 11.67 24.56
N ALA A 27 14.04 12.30 24.49
CA ALA A 27 12.81 11.71 24.99
C ALA A 27 12.66 10.40 24.21
N ARG A 28 13.03 9.29 24.85
CA ARG A 28 12.67 7.96 24.36
C ARG A 28 11.17 7.93 24.46
N SER A 29 10.48 8.27 23.38
CA SER A 29 9.05 8.03 23.22
C SER A 29 8.83 6.60 23.65
N SER A 30 8.11 6.40 24.75
CA SER A 30 7.68 5.07 25.16
C SER A 30 7.01 4.49 23.94
N MET A 31 7.58 3.45 23.34
CA MET A 31 6.91 2.72 22.28
C MET A 31 5.67 2.10 22.91
N ALA A 32 4.55 2.82 22.87
CA ALA A 32 3.26 2.21 23.05
C ALA A 32 3.22 1.06 22.05
N SER A 33 2.95 -0.15 22.54
CA SER A 33 2.77 -1.32 21.68
C SER A 33 1.60 -1.01 20.75
N ALA A 34 1.89 -0.49 19.56
CA ALA A 34 0.89 -0.21 18.55
C ALA A 34 0.23 -1.55 18.21
N ARG A 35 -1.06 -1.67 18.47
CA ARG A 35 -1.88 -2.81 18.06
C ARG A 35 -2.51 -2.45 16.73
N ALA A 36 -2.34 -3.32 15.74
CA ALA A 36 -3.02 -3.20 14.45
C ALA A 36 -4.17 -4.20 14.40
N ARG A 37 -5.31 -3.78 13.88
CA ARG A 37 -6.46 -4.62 13.56
C ARG A 37 -6.50 -4.84 12.06
N ILE A 38 -6.36 -6.09 11.64
CA ILE A 38 -6.40 -6.48 10.24
C ILE A 38 -7.70 -7.24 9.99
N ALA A 39 -8.50 -6.77 9.05
CA ALA A 39 -9.62 -7.54 8.51
C ALA A 39 -9.08 -8.40 7.36
N VAL A 40 -9.38 -9.69 7.36
CA VAL A 40 -8.95 -10.63 6.30
C VAL A 40 -10.18 -11.01 5.48
N VAL A 41 -10.09 -10.80 4.17
CA VAL A 41 -11.12 -11.15 3.18
C VAL A 41 -10.47 -12.11 2.20
N GLY A 42 -11.12 -13.24 1.90
CA GLY A 42 -10.52 -14.29 1.09
C GLY A 42 -11.54 -15.06 0.29
N ASP A 43 -11.04 -15.88 -0.64
CA ASP A 43 -11.79 -16.73 -1.56
C ASP A 43 -12.99 -15.97 -2.14
N VAL A 44 -12.68 -14.80 -2.71
CA VAL A 44 -13.71 -13.80 -3.04
C VAL A 44 -14.69 -14.33 -4.06
N HIS A 45 -14.23 -15.00 -5.12
CA HIS A 45 -15.01 -15.70 -6.13
C HIS A 45 -16.26 -14.96 -6.64
N GLY A 46 -16.14 -13.67 -6.98
CA GLY A 46 -17.30 -12.89 -7.43
C GLY A 46 -18.20 -12.36 -6.30
N PHE A 47 -18.01 -12.81 -5.06
CA PHE A 47 -18.83 -12.46 -3.89
C PHE A 47 -18.26 -11.26 -3.12
N TRP A 48 -17.87 -10.22 -3.84
CA TRP A 48 -17.53 -8.92 -3.25
C TRP A 48 -18.54 -7.87 -3.69
N ASN A 49 -19.08 -7.14 -2.71
CA ASN A 49 -19.93 -6.00 -2.91
C ASN A 49 -19.38 -4.80 -2.16
N LEU A 50 -18.86 -3.82 -2.90
CA LEU A 50 -18.22 -2.65 -2.32
C LEU A 50 -19.12 -1.93 -1.30
N GLU A 51 -20.42 -1.82 -1.51
CA GLU A 51 -21.31 -1.12 -0.58
C GLU A 51 -21.55 -1.94 0.69
N GLU A 52 -21.98 -3.19 0.56
CA GLU A 52 -22.34 -4.05 1.69
C GLU A 52 -21.13 -4.45 2.53
N ASP A 53 -20.03 -4.85 1.89
CA ASP A 53 -18.82 -5.25 2.61
C ASP A 53 -18.15 -4.07 3.30
N THR A 54 -18.26 -2.85 2.73
CA THR A 54 -17.84 -1.63 3.42
C THR A 54 -18.60 -1.41 4.73
N LYS A 55 -19.89 -1.79 4.83
CA LYS A 55 -20.65 -1.69 6.09
C LYS A 55 -20.10 -2.63 7.15
N ALA A 56 -19.73 -3.86 6.76
CA ALA A 56 -19.08 -4.81 7.65
C ALA A 56 -17.70 -4.29 8.11
N LEU A 57 -16.88 -3.81 7.18
CA LEU A 57 -15.55 -3.24 7.48
C LEU A 57 -15.63 -2.03 8.40
N ARG A 58 -16.59 -1.12 8.20
CA ARG A 58 -16.83 0.02 9.12
C ARG A 58 -17.16 -0.44 10.53
N SER A 59 -17.90 -1.53 10.68
CA SER A 59 -18.22 -2.10 12.00
C SER A 59 -17.00 -2.73 12.66
N LEU A 60 -16.15 -3.40 11.88
CA LEU A 60 -14.91 -4.02 12.36
C LEU A 60 -13.83 -2.99 12.73
N GLN A 61 -13.86 -1.79 12.15
CA GLN A 61 -12.87 -0.72 12.33
C GLN A 61 -11.41 -1.21 12.16
N PRO A 62 -11.06 -1.84 11.02
CA PRO A 62 -9.69 -2.29 10.77
C PRO A 62 -8.78 -1.13 10.40
N ASP A 63 -7.50 -1.27 10.73
CA ASP A 63 -6.42 -0.40 10.24
C ASP A 63 -6.00 -0.78 8.81
N LEU A 64 -6.16 -2.06 8.45
CA LEU A 64 -5.80 -2.64 7.16
C LEU A 64 -6.80 -3.74 6.77
N VAL A 65 -7.16 -3.81 5.50
CA VAL A 65 -7.85 -4.96 4.90
C VAL A 65 -6.84 -5.78 4.09
N LEU A 66 -6.70 -7.06 4.41
CA LEU A 66 -5.87 -8.01 3.66
C LEU A 66 -6.79 -8.89 2.82
N PHE A 67 -6.68 -8.76 1.50
CA PHE A 67 -7.33 -9.68 0.56
C PHE A 67 -6.39 -10.85 0.26
N THR A 68 -6.87 -12.08 0.40
CA THR A 68 -6.06 -13.28 0.12
C THR A 68 -6.16 -13.77 -1.32
N GLY A 69 -6.98 -13.12 -2.15
CA GLY A 69 -7.08 -13.38 -3.58
C GLY A 69 -8.32 -14.18 -3.97
N ASP A 70 -8.19 -14.85 -5.12
CA ASP A 70 -9.25 -15.57 -5.83
C ASP A 70 -10.45 -14.64 -6.09
N PHE A 71 -10.18 -13.47 -6.68
CA PHE A 71 -11.18 -12.46 -7.02
C PHE A 71 -12.24 -13.00 -7.99
N GLY A 72 -11.84 -13.94 -8.84
CA GLY A 72 -12.70 -14.65 -9.79
C GLY A 72 -12.24 -14.43 -11.23
N GLU A 73 -12.35 -15.51 -12.01
CA GLU A 73 -12.32 -15.69 -13.48
C GLU A 73 -12.20 -14.42 -14.37
N GLU A 74 -11.16 -13.60 -14.17
CA GLU A 74 -10.91 -12.36 -14.92
C GLU A 74 -11.97 -11.25 -14.73
N ASP A 75 -12.64 -11.19 -13.56
CA ASP A 75 -13.63 -10.13 -13.26
C ASP A 75 -12.95 -8.78 -12.93
N VAL A 76 -12.72 -7.99 -13.98
CA VAL A 76 -12.08 -6.66 -13.87
C VAL A 76 -12.91 -5.67 -13.07
N GLU A 77 -14.25 -5.71 -13.17
CA GLU A 77 -15.13 -4.77 -12.46
C GLU A 77 -15.08 -5.02 -10.95
N LEU A 78 -15.05 -6.29 -10.55
CA LEU A 78 -14.87 -6.66 -9.15
C LEU A 78 -13.53 -6.17 -8.62
N VAL A 79 -12.42 -6.44 -9.32
CA VAL A 79 -11.08 -5.99 -8.88
C VAL A 79 -10.99 -4.47 -8.82
N GLN A 80 -11.63 -3.76 -9.76
CA GLN A 80 -11.74 -2.30 -9.73
C GLN A 80 -12.49 -1.83 -8.48
N SER A 81 -13.59 -2.49 -8.12
CA SER A 81 -14.35 -2.14 -6.91
C SER A 81 -13.56 -2.42 -5.61
N VAL A 82 -12.69 -3.44 -5.59
CA VAL A 82 -11.75 -3.67 -4.48
C VAL A 82 -10.72 -2.54 -4.39
N ALA A 83 -10.24 -2.05 -5.54
CA ALA A 83 -9.32 -0.91 -5.59
C ALA A 83 -9.99 0.40 -5.10
N ASP A 84 -11.27 0.60 -5.38
CA ASP A 84 -12.06 1.76 -4.95
C ASP A 84 -12.39 1.78 -3.45
N LEU A 85 -12.17 0.68 -2.73
CA LEU A 85 -12.35 0.62 -1.28
C LEU A 85 -11.45 1.66 -0.59
N SER A 86 -12.02 2.48 0.29
CA SER A 86 -11.27 3.59 0.91
C SER A 86 -10.31 3.20 2.05
N PHE A 87 -10.43 1.98 2.58
CA PHE A 87 -9.55 1.49 3.64
C PHE A 87 -8.12 1.26 3.13
N SER A 88 -7.11 1.34 4.00
CA SER A 88 -5.79 0.80 3.65
C SER A 88 -5.94 -0.68 3.31
N LYS A 89 -5.36 -1.11 2.19
CA LYS A 89 -5.48 -2.50 1.74
C LYS A 89 -4.18 -3.08 1.23
N ALA A 90 -4.05 -4.39 1.36
CA ALA A 90 -3.04 -5.20 0.70
C ALA A 90 -3.74 -6.39 0.04
N VAL A 91 -3.17 -6.86 -1.07
CA VAL A 91 -3.72 -7.94 -1.87
C VAL A 91 -2.64 -8.99 -2.10
N ILE A 92 -2.98 -10.25 -1.86
CA ILE A 92 -2.25 -11.42 -2.33
C ILE A 92 -3.06 -12.00 -3.48
N LEU A 93 -2.39 -12.46 -4.54
CA LEU A 93 -3.04 -13.10 -5.67
C LEU A 93 -3.14 -14.61 -5.41
N GLY A 94 -4.37 -15.13 -5.49
CA GLY A 94 -4.68 -16.55 -5.39
C GLY A 94 -4.40 -17.31 -6.68
N ASN A 95 -4.64 -18.62 -6.69
CA ASN A 95 -4.38 -19.42 -7.89
C ASN A 95 -5.36 -19.11 -9.03
N HIS A 96 -6.58 -18.65 -8.75
CA HIS A 96 -7.53 -18.23 -9.77
C HIS A 96 -7.16 -16.86 -10.38
N ASP A 97 -6.41 -16.03 -9.66
CA ASP A 97 -5.97 -14.71 -10.15
C ASP A 97 -4.77 -14.81 -11.11
N ALA A 98 -4.04 -15.94 -11.08
CA ALA A 98 -2.91 -16.23 -11.95
C ALA A 98 -3.33 -16.90 -13.27
N TRP A 99 -4.63 -17.05 -13.50
CA TRP A 99 -5.16 -17.68 -14.69
C TRP A 99 -5.06 -16.74 -15.90
N HIS A 100 -3.95 -16.84 -16.64
CA HIS A 100 -3.95 -16.45 -18.04
C HIS A 100 -4.51 -17.66 -18.80
N THR A 101 -5.63 -17.51 -19.50
CA THR A 101 -6.15 -18.56 -20.39
C THR A 101 -5.12 -18.87 -21.49
N GLN A 102 -4.13 -19.74 -21.20
CA GLN A 102 -3.51 -20.51 -22.25
C GLN A 102 -4.59 -21.45 -22.74
N GLN A 103 -4.91 -21.41 -24.03
CA GLN A 103 -5.82 -22.39 -24.62
C GLN A 103 -5.23 -23.79 -24.38
N PHE A 104 -5.71 -24.47 -23.35
CA PHE A 104 -5.37 -25.86 -23.08
C PHE A 104 -6.10 -26.73 -24.11
N SER A 105 -5.57 -26.75 -25.34
CA SER A 105 -5.94 -27.72 -26.37
C SER A 105 -5.55 -29.16 -26.01
N GLY A 106 -5.06 -29.40 -24.79
CA GLY A 106 -4.65 -30.70 -24.27
C GLY A 106 -5.74 -31.36 -23.45
N LYS A 107 -6.01 -32.64 -23.71
CA LYS A 107 -7.01 -33.49 -23.05
C LYS A 107 -6.74 -33.82 -21.57
N LYS A 108 -5.82 -33.12 -20.90
CA LYS A 108 -5.37 -33.45 -19.54
C LYS A 108 -5.55 -32.25 -18.63
N LYS A 109 -6.32 -32.43 -17.56
CA LYS A 109 -6.54 -31.38 -16.57
C LYS A 109 -5.24 -31.02 -15.87
N ASP A 110 -4.93 -29.74 -15.78
CA ASP A 110 -3.81 -29.26 -14.98
C ASP A 110 -4.17 -29.20 -13.48
N GLY A 111 -3.18 -28.90 -12.64
CA GLY A 111 -3.36 -28.85 -11.19
C GLY A 111 -4.38 -27.81 -10.72
N VAL A 112 -4.52 -26.71 -11.46
CA VAL A 112 -5.50 -25.66 -11.17
C VAL A 112 -6.89 -26.15 -11.54
N GLN A 113 -7.07 -26.74 -12.73
CA GLN A 113 -8.35 -27.34 -13.15
C GLN A 113 -8.86 -28.41 -12.20
N LEU A 114 -7.99 -29.15 -11.51
CA LEU A 114 -8.41 -30.12 -10.49
C LEU A 114 -8.95 -29.45 -9.21
N GLN A 115 -8.52 -28.23 -8.91
CA GLN A 115 -9.01 -27.43 -7.78
C GLN A 115 -10.34 -26.73 -8.12
N LEU A 116 -10.57 -26.38 -9.40
CA LEU A 116 -11.82 -25.76 -9.88
C LEU A 116 -13.08 -26.65 -9.78
N GLU A 117 -12.92 -27.96 -9.55
CA GLU A 117 -14.04 -28.92 -9.50
C GLU A 117 -14.63 -29.13 -8.09
N TRP A 118 -14.14 -28.36 -7.11
CA TRP A 118 -14.56 -28.40 -5.71
C TRP A 118 -15.07 -27.02 -5.24
#